data_AF-A0A1Y1XEU8-F1
#
_entry.id   AF-A0A1Y1XEU8-F1
#
_cell.length_a   1.000
_cell.length_b   1.000
_cell.length_c   1.000
_cell.angle_alpha   90.00
_cell.angle_beta   90.00
_cell.angle_gamma   90.00
#
_symmetry.space_group_name_H-M   'P 1'
#
loop_
_entity.id
_entity.type
_entity.pdbx_description
1 polymer ?
#
loop_
_entity_poly.entity_id
_entity_poly.type
_entity_poly.pdbx_seq_one_letter_code
_entity_poly.pdbx_strand_id
1 'polypeptide(L)'
;MANNFTINFLPHREICAINHKYVSEDNTLYYLKSKGLIFYKYYIEDSKNQEIFNCKYGIFTGSLEDPKTNKVLYKFNNKLHIGRPFELIISCFENDKEFNSIICKVKSKLAFLQFKYEVEFFNKALQKDEILEVNCSPQYKDCSIFYGRKDENGVLICKFDSSKFFTGVDFKIQISRKVDTIFILILVNAIYRLIQRQKSSHAA
;
A
#
# COMPACT_ATOMS: atom_id res chain seq x y z
N MET A 1 -18.13 -18.10 -6.10
CA MET A 1 -18.19 -17.21 -7.28
C MET A 1 -17.23 -16.06 -7.03
N ALA A 2 -16.19 -15.90 -7.86
CA ALA A 2 -15.29 -14.76 -7.73
C ALA A 2 -16.02 -13.52 -8.25
N ASN A 3 -16.36 -12.58 -7.36
CA ASN A 3 -16.85 -11.28 -7.78
C ASN A 3 -15.72 -10.58 -8.55
N ASN A 4 -15.87 -10.48 -9.87
CA ASN A 4 -14.97 -9.69 -10.71
C ASN A 4 -15.23 -8.22 -10.39
N PHE A 5 -14.33 -7.60 -9.62
CA PHE A 5 -14.41 -6.18 -9.34
C PHE A 5 -14.13 -5.40 -10.63
N THR A 6 -15.10 -4.58 -11.03
CA THR A 6 -14.92 -3.63 -12.13
C THR A 6 -14.24 -2.40 -11.56
N ILE A 7 -12.96 -2.19 -11.91
CA ILE A 7 -12.27 -0.96 -11.53
C ILE A 7 -12.50 0.08 -12.63
N ASN A 8 -12.92 1.28 -12.23
CA ASN A 8 -13.24 2.37 -13.16
C ASN A 8 -11.97 2.85 -13.88
N PHE A 9 -12.12 3.14 -15.17
CA PHE A 9 -11.02 3.62 -16.00
C PHE A 9 -10.67 5.07 -15.65
N LEU A 10 -9.38 5.35 -15.47
CA LEU A 10 -8.81 6.70 -15.53
C LEU A 10 -8.41 7.00 -16.99
N PRO A 11 -9.26 7.64 -17.81
CA PRO A 11 -8.82 8.10 -19.12
C PRO A 11 -7.70 9.14 -18.94
N HIS A 12 -6.49 8.76 -19.33
CA HIS A 12 -5.32 9.64 -19.52
C HIS A 12 -4.58 10.16 -18.28
N ARG A 13 -4.80 9.60 -17.08
CA ARG A 13 -4.04 10.02 -15.88
C ARG A 13 -3.19 8.89 -15.34
N GLU A 14 -1.88 9.05 -15.52
CA GLU A 14 -0.89 8.19 -14.90
C GLU A 14 -0.64 8.62 -13.45
N ILE A 15 -0.59 7.63 -12.55
CA ILE A 15 -0.26 7.81 -11.14
C ILE A 15 1.14 7.23 -10.92
N CYS A 16 2.15 8.09 -10.89
CA CYS A 16 3.55 7.70 -10.75
C CYS A 16 4.18 8.40 -9.55
N ALA A 17 4.56 7.65 -8.51
CA ALA A 17 5.21 8.21 -7.32
C ALA A 17 6.69 7.82 -7.26
N ILE A 18 7.02 6.55 -7.53
CA ILE A 18 8.37 6.00 -7.46
C ILE A 18 9.05 6.11 -8.81
N ASN A 19 8.61 5.37 -9.81
CA ASN A 19 9.26 5.30 -11.12
C ASN A 19 8.27 4.82 -12.19
N HIS A 20 8.33 5.44 -13.36
CA HIS A 20 7.49 5.10 -14.51
C HIS A 20 7.59 3.62 -14.91
N LYS A 21 8.73 2.96 -14.69
CA LYS A 21 8.89 1.53 -14.99
C LYS A 21 7.99 0.60 -14.16
N TYR A 22 7.40 1.10 -13.08
CA TYR A 22 6.48 0.34 -12.21
C TYR A 22 5.00 0.65 -12.47
N VAL A 23 4.72 1.53 -13.43
CA VAL A 23 3.38 1.83 -13.90
C VAL A 23 2.98 0.75 -14.91
N SER A 24 1.98 -0.07 -14.56
CA SER A 24 1.50 -1.11 -15.47
C SER A 24 0.48 -0.57 -16.47
N GLU A 25 0.53 -1.02 -17.72
CA GLU A 25 -0.49 -0.72 -18.74
C GLU A 25 -1.81 -1.46 -18.50
N ASP A 26 -1.76 -2.53 -17.70
CA ASP A 26 -2.87 -3.42 -17.42
C ASP A 26 -3.23 -3.39 -15.93
N ASN A 27 -4.42 -3.89 -15.63
CA ASN A 27 -4.77 -4.17 -14.25
C ASN A 27 -3.88 -5.30 -13.72
N THR A 28 -3.33 -5.12 -12.53
CA THR A 28 -2.42 -6.09 -11.91
C THR A 28 -3.04 -6.68 -10.66
N LEU A 29 -2.62 -7.90 -10.35
CA LEU A 29 -3.12 -8.66 -9.21
C LEU A 29 -1.92 -9.24 -8.45
N TYR A 30 -1.90 -8.95 -7.15
CA TYR A 30 -0.87 -9.39 -6.22
C TYR A 30 -1.49 -10.02 -4.98
N TYR A 31 -0.67 -10.76 -4.26
CA TYR A 31 -1.04 -11.39 -3.00
C TYR A 31 0.02 -11.12 -1.94
N LEU A 32 -0.34 -10.41 -0.87
CA LEU A 32 0.50 -10.36 0.33
C LEU A 32 0.16 -11.57 1.19
N LYS A 33 1.12 -12.44 1.47
CA LYS A 33 0.91 -13.68 2.23
C LYS A 33 1.86 -13.78 3.41
N SER A 34 1.44 -14.46 4.46
CA SER A 34 2.30 -14.83 5.59
C SER A 34 3.09 -16.12 5.32
N LYS A 35 4.38 -16.17 5.68
CA LYS A 35 5.26 -17.35 5.56
C LYS A 35 5.42 -18.05 6.91
N GLY A 36 4.86 -19.26 7.03
CA GLY A 36 4.99 -20.12 8.21
C GLY A 36 4.09 -19.76 9.39
N LEU A 37 4.26 -20.47 10.51
CA LEU A 37 3.47 -20.34 11.75
C LEU A 37 3.83 -19.09 12.59
N ILE A 38 4.95 -18.43 12.32
CA ILE A 38 5.47 -17.30 13.09
C ILE A 38 5.08 -15.98 12.40
N PHE A 39 4.29 -15.15 13.08
CA PHE A 39 3.52 -13.98 12.60
C PHE A 39 4.27 -12.79 11.96
N TYR A 40 5.54 -12.94 11.60
CA TYR A 40 6.40 -11.81 11.22
C TYR A 40 7.05 -11.89 9.83
N LYS A 41 6.94 -13.02 9.13
CA LYS A 41 7.47 -13.15 7.76
C LYS A 41 6.33 -13.04 6.77
N TYR A 42 6.41 -12.09 5.86
CA TYR A 42 5.45 -11.94 4.77
C TYR A 42 6.19 -11.83 3.45
N TYR A 43 5.48 -12.08 2.36
CA TYR A 43 6.00 -11.93 1.02
C TYR A 43 4.87 -11.53 0.08
N ILE A 44 5.23 -10.98 -1.08
CA ILE A 44 4.30 -10.61 -2.13
C ILE A 44 4.51 -11.55 -3.31
N GLU A 45 3.43 -12.15 -3.80
CA GLU A 45 3.38 -12.91 -5.05
C GLU A 45 2.56 -12.16 -6.09
N ASP A 46 2.87 -12.39 -7.36
CA ASP A 46 2.05 -11.93 -8.49
C ASP A 46 0.91 -12.91 -8.83
N SER A 47 0.14 -12.59 -9.87
CA SER A 47 -0.93 -13.46 -10.40
C SER A 47 -0.48 -14.83 -10.90
N LYS A 48 0.82 -15.02 -11.15
CA LYS A 48 1.42 -16.28 -11.59
C LYS A 48 2.02 -17.08 -10.42
N ASN A 49 1.75 -16.65 -9.17
CA ASN A 49 2.32 -17.20 -7.95
C ASN A 49 3.85 -17.10 -7.89
N GLN A 50 4.44 -16.13 -8.59
CA GLN A 50 5.86 -15.85 -8.47
C GLN A 50 6.10 -14.90 -7.29
N GLU A 51 6.92 -15.31 -6.33
CA GLU A 51 7.38 -14.44 -5.25
C GLU A 51 8.19 -13.29 -5.87
N ILE A 52 7.74 -12.07 -5.69
CA ILE A 52 8.38 -10.85 -6.23
C ILE A 52 9.08 -10.04 -5.15
N PHE A 53 8.61 -10.13 -3.90
CA PHE A 53 9.25 -9.45 -2.76
C PHE A 53 9.14 -10.27 -1.48
N ASN A 54 10.23 -10.34 -0.73
CA ASN A 54 10.19 -10.63 0.69
C ASN A 54 9.87 -9.34 1.46
N CYS A 55 9.01 -9.44 2.46
CA CYS A 55 8.61 -8.30 3.29
C CYS A 55 9.11 -8.48 4.73
N LYS A 56 9.87 -7.50 5.22
CA LYS A 56 10.27 -7.43 6.63
C LYS A 56 9.69 -6.19 7.28
N TYR A 57 9.37 -6.30 8.57
CA TYR A 57 8.77 -5.19 9.31
C TYR A 57 9.39 -5.06 10.69
N GLY A 58 9.70 -3.83 11.05
CA GLY A 58 9.89 -3.38 12.41
C GLY A 58 8.63 -2.69 12.93
N ILE A 59 8.76 -1.98 14.06
CA ILE A 59 7.65 -1.28 14.71
C ILE A 59 7.16 -0.10 13.86
N PHE A 60 8.09 0.70 13.33
CA PHE A 60 7.79 1.88 12.50
C PHE A 60 8.33 1.77 11.08
N THR A 61 9.11 0.73 10.80
CA THR A 61 9.83 0.55 9.54
C THR A 61 9.39 -0.74 8.85
N GLY A 62 9.63 -0.83 7.56
CA GLY A 62 9.61 -2.09 6.83
C GLY A 62 10.46 -2.02 5.57
N SER A 63 10.64 -3.16 4.93
CA SER A 63 11.37 -3.28 3.68
C SER A 63 10.71 -4.27 2.74
N LEU A 64 10.90 -3.99 1.44
CA LEU A 64 10.69 -4.95 0.36
C LEU A 64 12.08 -5.37 -0.14
N GLU A 65 12.32 -6.67 -0.15
CA GLU A 65 13.59 -7.30 -0.49
C GLU A 65 13.43 -8.21 -1.70
N ASP A 66 14.47 -8.28 -2.53
CA ASP A 66 14.53 -9.27 -3.60
C ASP A 66 14.48 -10.69 -3.00
N PRO A 67 13.59 -11.57 -3.48
CA PRO A 67 13.35 -12.84 -2.83
C PRO A 67 14.50 -13.86 -2.99
N LYS A 68 15.38 -13.67 -3.97
CA LYS A 68 16.51 -14.58 -4.25
C LYS A 68 17.78 -14.16 -3.53
N THR A 69 18.04 -12.86 -3.49
CA THR A 69 19.28 -12.28 -2.97
C THR A 69 19.12 -11.68 -1.58
N ASN A 70 17.89 -11.48 -1.10
CA ASN A 70 17.55 -10.74 0.12
C ASN A 70 18.09 -9.29 0.13
N LYS A 71 18.46 -8.75 -1.04
CA LYS A 71 18.88 -7.36 -1.16
C LYS A 71 17.68 -6.45 -0.94
N VAL A 72 17.88 -5.39 -0.17
CA VAL A 72 16.83 -4.40 0.08
C VAL A 72 16.64 -3.54 -1.16
N LEU A 73 15.43 -3.53 -1.70
CA LEU A 73 15.06 -2.72 -2.85
C LEU A 73 14.33 -1.43 -2.41
N TYR A 74 13.51 -1.56 -1.37
CA TYR A 74 12.78 -0.44 -0.77
C TYR A 74 12.80 -0.55 0.74
N LYS A 75 12.99 0.59 1.40
CA LYS A 75 12.69 0.75 2.83
C LYS A 75 11.59 1.76 2.97
N PHE A 76 10.69 1.54 3.90
CA PHE A 76 9.67 2.50 4.26
C PHE A 76 9.65 2.72 5.76
N ASN A 77 9.46 3.97 6.17
CA ASN A 77 9.47 4.40 7.56
C ASN A 77 8.28 5.32 7.83
N ASN A 78 7.55 5.07 8.91
CA ASN A 78 6.47 5.92 9.39
C ASN A 78 7.01 6.86 10.45
N LYS A 79 7.27 8.11 10.07
CA LYS A 79 7.69 9.15 11.00
C LYS A 79 6.47 9.81 11.62
N LEU A 80 6.30 9.60 12.92
CA LEU A 80 5.20 10.15 13.69
C LEU A 80 5.49 11.58 14.10
N HIS A 81 4.47 12.43 14.05
CA HIS A 81 4.54 13.81 14.49
C HIS A 81 3.41 14.07 15.48
N ILE A 82 3.69 14.85 16.53
CA ILE A 82 2.65 15.28 17.48
C ILE A 82 1.85 16.41 16.83
N GLY A 83 0.53 16.25 16.73
CA GLY A 83 -0.38 17.27 16.21
C GLY A 83 -0.31 17.52 14.69
N ARG A 84 0.41 16.68 13.93
CA ARG A 84 0.52 16.79 12.45
C ARG A 84 0.28 15.42 11.79
N PRO A 85 -0.07 15.38 10.49
CA PRO A 85 -0.06 14.13 9.72
C PRO A 85 1.28 13.42 9.86
N PHE A 86 1.28 12.09 9.93
CA PHE A 86 2.53 11.34 9.94
C PHE A 86 3.09 11.24 8.52
N GLU A 87 4.40 11.06 8.40
CA GLU A 87 5.08 10.96 7.12
C GLU A 87 5.42 9.49 6.84
N LEU A 88 4.96 8.98 5.71
CA LEU A 88 5.46 7.74 5.13
C LEU A 88 6.62 8.10 4.22
N ILE A 89 7.83 7.74 4.63
CA ILE A 89 9.06 7.96 3.86
C ILE A 89 9.40 6.64 3.16
N ILE A 90 9.55 6.67 1.84
CA ILE A 90 9.90 5.51 1.01
C ILE A 90 11.28 5.77 0.39
N SER A 91 12.30 5.07 0.87
CA SER A 91 13.68 5.10 0.36
C SER A 91 13.88 3.98 -0.66
N CYS A 92 14.41 4.33 -1.83
CA CYS A 92 14.67 3.43 -2.95
C CYS A 92 16.17 3.12 -3.05
N PHE A 93 16.52 1.85 -3.19
CA PHE A 93 17.89 1.38 -3.19
C PHE A 93 18.29 0.76 -4.53
N GLU A 94 19.53 1.03 -4.95
CA GLU A 94 20.18 0.40 -6.09
C GLU A 94 21.66 0.16 -5.73
N ASN A 95 22.15 -1.05 -5.96
CA ASN A 95 23.50 -1.46 -5.56
C ASN A 95 23.82 -1.12 -4.09
N ASP A 96 22.87 -1.39 -3.20
CA ASP A 96 22.96 -1.17 -1.75
C ASP A 96 23.14 0.31 -1.33
N LYS A 97 22.93 1.26 -2.26
CA LYS A 97 22.93 2.71 -2.01
C LYS A 97 21.54 3.27 -2.23
N GLU A 98 21.13 4.17 -1.34
CA GLU A 98 19.90 4.95 -1.52
C GLU A 98 20.11 5.96 -2.65
N PHE A 99 19.25 5.93 -3.67
CA PHE A 99 19.35 6.84 -4.81
C PHE A 99 18.17 7.81 -4.90
N ASN A 100 17.07 7.52 -4.20
CA ASN A 100 15.89 8.37 -4.18
C ASN A 100 15.07 8.14 -2.91
N SER A 101 14.33 9.16 -2.48
CA SER A 101 13.33 9.04 -1.44
C SER A 101 12.05 9.81 -1.80
N ILE A 102 10.91 9.30 -1.34
CA ILE A 102 9.60 9.91 -1.52
C ILE A 102 8.99 10.08 -0.15
N ILE A 103 8.31 11.20 0.07
CA ILE A 103 7.62 11.48 1.32
C ILE A 103 6.14 11.63 1.00
N CYS A 104 5.32 10.84 1.68
CA CYS A 104 3.87 10.98 1.64
C CYS A 104 3.38 11.47 2.99
N LYS A 105 2.48 12.46 3.01
CA LYS A 105 1.80 12.88 4.24
C LYS A 105 0.55 12.04 4.39
N VAL A 106 0.39 11.40 5.53
CA VAL A 106 -0.76 10.54 5.78
C VAL A 106 -1.53 11.06 6.98
N LYS A 107 -2.79 11.41 6.73
CA LYS A 107 -3.72 11.98 7.70
C LYS A 107 -4.83 10.99 7.98
N SER A 108 -4.98 10.59 9.25
CA SER A 108 -6.16 9.82 9.67
C SER A 108 -7.39 10.73 9.63
N LYS A 109 -8.48 10.28 9.01
CA LYS A 109 -9.79 10.92 9.09
C LYS A 109 -10.63 10.18 10.14
N LEU A 110 -11.37 10.94 10.95
CA LEU A 110 -12.30 10.37 11.92
C LEU A 110 -13.43 9.65 11.18
N ALA A 111 -13.65 8.39 11.49
CA ALA A 111 -14.75 7.60 10.97
C ALA A 111 -15.12 6.50 11.98
N PHE A 112 -16.40 6.42 12.33
CA PHE A 112 -16.89 5.53 13.40
C PHE A 112 -16.81 4.04 13.07
N LEU A 113 -17.01 3.68 11.79
CA LEU A 113 -17.19 2.27 11.37
C LEU A 113 -16.04 1.73 10.50
N GLN A 114 -15.11 2.58 10.08
CA GLN A 114 -14.08 2.24 9.12
C GLN A 114 -12.83 3.07 9.36
N PHE A 115 -11.67 2.52 9.02
CA PHE A 115 -10.43 3.25 9.00
C PHE A 115 -10.36 4.08 7.71
N LYS A 116 -10.17 5.40 7.87
CA LYS A 116 -10.03 6.32 6.75
C LYS A 116 -8.71 7.07 6.84
N TYR A 117 -7.99 7.11 5.72
CA TYR A 117 -6.75 7.88 5.60
C TYR A 117 -6.76 8.71 4.33
N GLU A 118 -6.19 9.91 4.40
CA GLU A 118 -5.86 10.73 3.24
C GLU A 118 -4.34 10.74 3.09
N VAL A 119 -3.86 10.43 1.88
CA VAL A 119 -2.45 10.31 1.55
C VAL A 119 -2.12 11.34 0.49
N GLU A 120 -1.35 12.35 0.86
CA GLU A 120 -0.82 13.36 -0.06
C GLU A 120 0.56 12.90 -0.55
N PHE A 121 0.78 12.94 -1.86
CA PHE A 121 2.04 12.52 -2.49
C PHE A 121 2.31 13.32 -3.77
N PHE A 122 3.58 13.47 -4.13
CA PHE A 122 3.95 14.09 -5.40
C PHE A 122 3.82 13.10 -6.56
N ASN A 123 2.95 13.39 -7.52
CA ASN A 123 2.81 12.59 -8.75
C ASN A 123 3.78 13.10 -9.82
N LYS A 124 4.81 12.29 -10.12
CA LYS A 124 5.85 12.60 -11.09
C LYS A 124 5.33 12.70 -12.52
N ALA A 125 4.28 11.97 -12.88
CA ALA A 125 3.71 12.06 -14.22
C ALA A 125 3.00 13.41 -14.46
N LEU A 126 2.42 14.00 -13.39
CA LEU A 126 1.66 15.25 -13.46
C LEU A 126 2.43 16.46 -12.91
N GLN A 127 3.60 16.24 -12.30
CA GLN A 127 4.45 17.26 -11.68
C GLN A 127 3.72 18.12 -10.62
N LYS A 128 2.86 17.48 -9.82
CA LYS A 128 2.12 18.14 -8.74
C LYS A 128 1.76 17.18 -7.61
N ASP A 129 1.45 17.74 -6.45
CA ASP A 129 0.91 16.99 -5.33
C ASP A 129 -0.52 16.55 -5.61
N GLU A 130 -0.80 15.30 -5.27
CA GLU A 130 -2.06 14.61 -5.49
C GLU A 130 -2.48 13.89 -4.20
N ILE A 131 -3.75 13.52 -4.15
CA ILE A 131 -4.36 12.91 -2.96
C ILE A 131 -4.88 11.51 -3.31
N LEU A 132 -4.61 10.55 -2.44
CA LEU A 132 -5.34 9.28 -2.37
C LEU A 132 -6.21 9.25 -1.13
N GLU A 133 -7.44 8.75 -1.25
CA GLU A 133 -8.25 8.38 -0.11
C GLU A 133 -8.25 6.86 0.09
N VAL A 134 -7.88 6.41 1.28
CA VAL A 134 -7.92 5.02 1.69
C VAL A 134 -9.10 4.80 2.62
N ASN A 135 -9.97 3.87 2.28
CA ASN A 135 -11.08 3.41 3.12
C ASN A 135 -10.89 1.93 3.40
N CYS A 136 -10.96 1.51 4.66
CA CYS A 136 -10.72 0.11 5.03
C CYS A 136 -11.59 -0.33 6.21
N SER A 137 -12.34 -1.41 6.02
CA SER A 137 -13.14 -2.02 7.08
C SER A 137 -12.26 -2.59 8.20
N PRO A 138 -12.75 -2.66 9.46
CA PRO A 138 -11.94 -3.15 10.57
C PRO A 138 -11.47 -4.60 10.43
N GLN A 139 -12.19 -5.44 9.69
CA GLN A 139 -11.78 -6.83 9.42
C GLN A 139 -11.00 -6.99 8.11
N TYR A 140 -10.67 -5.88 7.44
CA TYR A 140 -10.02 -5.85 6.13
C TYR A 140 -10.75 -6.64 5.03
N LYS A 141 -12.06 -6.82 5.14
CA LYS A 141 -12.86 -7.54 4.11
C LYS A 141 -13.21 -6.68 2.91
N ASP A 142 -13.14 -5.38 3.09
CA ASP A 142 -13.39 -4.39 2.07
C ASP A 142 -12.48 -3.20 2.36
N CYS A 143 -11.40 -3.10 1.59
CA CYS A 143 -10.50 -1.96 1.60
C CYS A 143 -10.27 -1.46 0.18
N SER A 144 -10.19 -0.15 0.03
CA SER A 144 -10.18 0.52 -1.27
C SER A 144 -9.33 1.77 -1.18
N ILE A 145 -8.61 2.05 -2.27
CA ILE A 145 -7.82 3.25 -2.47
C ILE A 145 -8.37 3.97 -3.68
N PHE A 146 -8.76 5.23 -3.47
CA PHE A 146 -9.28 6.12 -4.49
C PHE A 146 -8.21 7.17 -4.83
N TYR A 147 -8.09 7.52 -6.11
CA TYR A 147 -7.37 8.69 -6.58
C TYR A 147 -8.32 9.89 -6.54
N GLY A 148 -8.00 10.88 -5.69
CA GLY A 148 -8.95 11.88 -5.20
C GLY A 148 -9.76 11.37 -3.99
N ARG A 149 -10.68 12.20 -3.50
CA ARG A 149 -11.58 11.84 -2.39
C ARG A 149 -12.83 11.13 -2.90
N LYS A 150 -13.32 10.11 -2.20
CA LYS A 150 -14.44 9.29 -2.67
C LYS A 150 -15.73 10.10 -2.86
N ASP A 151 -15.98 11.07 -1.99
CA ASP A 151 -17.12 12.00 -2.02
C ASP A 151 -16.98 13.11 -3.08
N GLU A 152 -15.78 13.31 -3.62
CA GLU A 152 -15.47 14.29 -4.69
C GLU A 152 -15.24 13.60 -6.04
N ASN A 153 -15.98 12.52 -6.34
CA ASN A 153 -15.84 11.71 -7.55
C ASN A 153 -14.47 11.04 -7.72
N GLY A 154 -13.79 10.73 -6.61
CA GLY A 154 -12.53 9.99 -6.61
C GLY A 154 -12.65 8.64 -7.31
N VAL A 155 -11.62 8.28 -8.08
CA VAL A 155 -11.63 7.08 -8.91
C VAL A 155 -11.01 5.93 -8.14
N LEU A 156 -11.70 4.79 -8.05
CA LEU A 156 -11.13 3.59 -7.44
C LEU A 156 -9.91 3.15 -8.23
N ILE A 157 -8.73 3.06 -7.61
CA ILE A 157 -7.48 2.66 -8.26
C ILE A 157 -6.91 1.37 -7.71
N CYS A 158 -7.24 1.01 -6.47
CA CYS A 158 -6.84 -0.25 -5.88
C CYS A 158 -7.92 -0.75 -4.93
N LYS A 159 -8.14 -2.07 -4.95
CA LYS A 159 -8.98 -2.77 -3.99
C LYS A 159 -8.16 -3.89 -3.35
N PHE A 160 -8.28 -4.03 -2.04
CA PHE A 160 -7.68 -5.14 -1.34
C PHE A 160 -8.56 -5.67 -0.23
N ASP A 161 -8.50 -6.97 0.00
CA ASP A 161 -9.28 -7.66 1.01
C ASP A 161 -8.50 -8.85 1.56
N SER A 162 -8.76 -9.20 2.81
CA SER A 162 -8.25 -10.39 3.48
C SER A 162 -9.32 -11.47 3.50
N SER A 163 -8.96 -12.65 3.05
CA SER A 163 -9.78 -13.86 3.21
C SER A 163 -9.65 -14.49 4.61
N LYS A 164 -8.60 -14.13 5.36
CA LYS A 164 -8.32 -14.64 6.71
C LYS A 164 -9.00 -13.80 7.79
N PHE A 165 -9.60 -14.50 8.77
CA PHE A 165 -10.44 -13.91 9.82
C PHE A 165 -9.79 -13.90 11.22
N PHE A 166 -8.85 -14.81 11.51
CA PHE A 166 -8.37 -15.04 12.89
C PHE A 166 -6.85 -15.02 13.08
N THR A 167 -6.04 -15.53 12.14
CA THR A 167 -4.57 -15.60 12.31
C THR A 167 -3.82 -15.34 11.02
N GLY A 168 -3.00 -14.28 11.03
CA GLY A 168 -2.27 -13.83 9.85
C GLY A 168 -3.17 -13.11 8.83
N VAL A 169 -2.55 -12.57 7.80
CA VAL A 169 -3.25 -11.80 6.77
C VAL A 169 -2.75 -12.23 5.41
N ASP A 170 -3.70 -12.66 4.57
CA ASP A 170 -3.48 -12.93 3.17
C ASP A 170 -4.33 -11.94 2.38
N PHE A 171 -3.71 -10.86 1.93
CA PHE A 171 -4.42 -9.88 1.10
C PHE A 171 -4.40 -10.30 -0.35
N LYS A 172 -5.57 -10.27 -0.99
CA LYS A 172 -5.68 -10.13 -2.43
C LYS A 172 -5.65 -8.64 -2.74
N ILE A 173 -4.74 -8.19 -3.61
CA ILE A 173 -4.53 -6.78 -3.93
C ILE A 173 -4.67 -6.60 -5.44
N GLN A 174 -5.72 -5.90 -5.88
CA GLN A 174 -5.97 -5.59 -7.28
C GLN A 174 -5.70 -4.11 -7.53
N ILE A 175 -4.78 -3.82 -8.45
CA ILE A 175 -4.33 -2.46 -8.77
C ILE A 175 -4.73 -2.18 -10.23
N SER A 176 -5.22 -0.97 -10.47
CA SER A 176 -5.61 -0.55 -11.82
C SER A 176 -4.42 -0.32 -12.71
N ARG A 177 -4.66 -0.39 -14.03
CA ARG A 177 -3.71 0.14 -15.01
C ARG A 177 -3.38 1.61 -14.76
N LYS A 178 -2.23 2.03 -15.29
CA LYS A 178 -1.65 3.38 -15.20
C LYS A 178 -1.35 3.83 -13.77
N VAL A 179 -1.12 2.88 -12.87
CA VAL A 179 -0.77 3.13 -11.47
C VAL A 179 0.57 2.48 -11.14
N ASP A 180 1.43 3.21 -10.43
CA ASP A 180 2.67 2.72 -9.85
C ASP A 180 2.39 1.60 -8.84
N THR A 181 2.64 0.37 -9.30
CA THR A 181 2.32 -0.85 -8.55
C THR A 181 3.12 -0.95 -7.25
N ILE A 182 4.40 -0.61 -7.27
CA ILE A 182 5.27 -0.68 -6.10
C ILE A 182 4.83 0.34 -5.04
N PHE A 183 4.48 1.54 -5.47
CA PHE A 183 3.96 2.57 -4.56
C PHE A 183 2.71 2.08 -3.83
N ILE A 184 1.74 1.53 -4.56
CA ILE A 184 0.49 1.01 -3.96
C ILE A 184 0.75 -0.18 -3.05
N LEU A 185 1.65 -1.11 -3.41
CA LEU A 185 2.00 -2.24 -2.55
C LEU A 185 2.61 -1.78 -1.22
N ILE A 186 3.52 -0.80 -1.25
CA ILE A 186 4.10 -0.21 -0.04
C ILE A 186 3.02 0.51 0.78
N LEU A 187 2.12 1.24 0.12
CA LEU A 187 1.03 1.94 0.80
C LEU A 187 0.07 0.97 1.50
N VAL A 188 -0.36 -0.10 0.84
CA VAL A 188 -1.20 -1.16 1.45
C VAL A 188 -0.53 -1.72 2.70
N ASN A 189 0.77 -1.99 2.62
CA ASN A 189 1.56 -2.46 3.75
C ASN A 189 1.61 -1.45 4.92
N ALA A 190 1.84 -0.18 4.62
CA ALA A 190 1.85 0.89 5.61
C ALA A 190 0.49 1.04 6.31
N ILE A 191 -0.60 1.09 5.53
CA ILE A 191 -1.98 1.20 6.04
C ILE A 191 -2.33 0.01 6.94
N TYR A 192 -2.00 -1.21 6.51
CA TYR A 192 -2.21 -2.39 7.35
C TYR A 192 -1.57 -2.24 8.73
N ARG A 193 -0.32 -1.79 8.79
CA ARG A 193 0.43 -1.60 10.04
C ARG A 193 -0.17 -0.50 10.92
N LEU A 194 -0.60 0.60 10.32
CA LEU A 194 -1.25 1.70 11.04
C LEU A 194 -2.54 1.25 11.71
N ILE A 195 -3.36 0.48 10.98
CA ILE A 195 -4.61 -0.07 11.52
C ILE A 195 -4.32 -1.06 12.65
N GLN A 196 -3.34 -1.95 12.49
CA GLN A 196 -2.96 -2.91 13.54
C GLN A 196 -2.55 -2.18 14.83
N ARG A 197 -1.75 -1.12 14.71
CA ARG A 197 -1.35 -0.31 15.86
C ARG A 197 -2.54 0.36 16.55
N GLN A 198 -3.46 0.94 15.76
CA GLN A 198 -4.67 1.56 16.32
C GLN A 198 -5.52 0.53 17.07
N LYS A 199 -5.66 -0.70 16.55
CA LYS A 199 -6.37 -1.77 17.27
C LYS A 199 -5.69 -2.14 18.58
N SER A 200 -4.37 -2.28 18.58
CA SER A 200 -3.61 -2.62 19.80
C SER A 200 -3.70 -1.53 20.87
N SER A 201 -3.80 -0.25 20.50
CA SER A 201 -3.95 0.84 21.47
C SER A 201 -5.35 0.95 22.07
N HIS A 202 -6.38 0.38 21.45
CA HIS A 202 -7.74 0.34 22.01
C HIS A 202 -7.99 -0.91 22.87
N ALA A 203 -7.13 -1.93 22.76
CA ALA A 203 -7.22 -3.15 23.55
C ALA A 203 -6.42 -3.10 24.85
N ALA A 204 -5.59 -2.07 25.04
CA ALA A 204 -4.80 -1.80 26.23
C ALA A 204 -5.49 -0.73 27.09
#